data_AF-A0A357MJL2-F1
#
_entry.id   AF-A0A357MJL2-F1
#
_cell.length_a   1.000
_cell.length_b   1.000
_cell.length_c   1.000
_cell.angle_alpha   90.00
_cell.angle_beta   90.00
_cell.angle_gamma   90.00
#
_symmetry.space_group_name_H-M   'P 1'
#
loop_
_entity.id
_entity.type
_entity.pdbx_description
1 polymer ?
#
loop_
_entity_poly.entity_id
_entity_poly.type
_entity_poly.pdbx_seq_one_letter_code
_entity_poly.pdbx_strand_id
1 'polypeptide(L)'
;MSACQRPEDRVAFDGVTFKTKAKRIDDDWNMFTVTVSPAAASLEGARQAGRYEATRYCIGVAGTSEVLWTVGPETEPLRIDGDTLTFQGECNP
;
A
#
# COMPACT_ATOMS: atom_id res chain seq x y z
N MET A 1 15.24 31.46 -1.74
CA MET A 1 15.57 30.04 -2.00
C MET A 1 14.25 29.31 -2.18
N SER A 2 13.87 28.96 -3.41
CA SER A 2 12.61 28.24 -3.65
C SER A 2 12.76 26.83 -3.08
N ALA A 3 12.03 26.56 -2.00
CA ALA A 3 11.83 25.21 -1.53
C ALA A 3 10.99 24.49 -2.59
N CYS A 4 11.65 23.68 -3.43
CA CYS A 4 10.97 22.58 -4.10
C CYS A 4 10.56 21.58 -3.01
N GLN A 5 9.47 21.89 -2.30
CA GLN A 5 8.76 20.92 -1.49
C GLN A 5 8.23 19.91 -2.50
N ARG A 6 9.00 18.85 -2.75
CA ARG A 6 8.57 17.72 -3.57
C ARG A 6 7.20 17.33 -3.03
N PRO A 7 6.12 17.40 -3.84
CA PRO A 7 4.87 16.81 -3.43
C PRO A 7 5.18 15.33 -3.26
N GLU A 8 5.45 14.94 -2.01
CA GLU A 8 5.20 13.63 -1.42
C GLU A 8 4.58 12.72 -2.46
N ASP A 9 5.34 11.73 -2.96
CA ASP A 9 5.09 10.87 -4.13
C ASP A 9 3.68 10.27 -4.15
N ARG A 10 2.68 11.10 -4.39
CA ARG A 10 1.27 10.75 -4.48
C ARG A 10 1.07 10.30 -5.91
N VAL A 11 1.40 9.03 -6.14
CA VAL A 11 1.17 8.38 -7.42
C VAL A 11 -0.33 8.35 -7.65
N ALA A 12 -0.77 9.00 -8.73
CA ALA A 12 -2.15 8.89 -9.18
C ALA A 12 -2.29 7.55 -9.91
N PHE A 13 -3.23 6.73 -9.45
CA PHE A 13 -3.60 5.48 -10.12
C PHE A 13 -4.98 5.70 -10.74
N ASP A 14 -5.17 5.30 -11.99
CA ASP A 14 -6.46 5.47 -12.68
C ASP A 14 -6.95 6.95 -12.72
N GLY A 15 -6.02 7.91 -12.67
CA GLY A 15 -6.33 9.35 -12.59
C GLY A 15 -6.77 9.83 -11.19
N VAL A 16 -6.83 8.94 -10.20
CA VAL A 16 -7.21 9.24 -8.81
C VAL A 16 -5.99 9.19 -7.91
N THR A 17 -5.89 10.16 -6.99
CA THR A 17 -4.86 10.14 -5.95
C THR A 17 -5.35 9.36 -4.74
N PHE A 18 -4.65 8.28 -4.40
CA PHE A 18 -4.95 7.48 -3.22
C PHE A 18 -4.03 7.84 -2.06
N LYS A 19 -4.58 7.85 -0.86
CA LYS A 19 -3.82 7.90 0.39
C LYS A 19 -3.49 6.47 0.79
N THR A 20 -2.21 6.12 0.70
CA THR A 20 -1.68 4.85 1.16
C THR A 20 -1.02 5.03 2.52
N LYS A 21 -1.14 4.03 3.39
CA LYS A 21 -0.45 4.02 4.68
C LYS A 21 -0.03 2.60 5.02
N ALA A 22 1.28 2.36 5.04
CA ALA A 22 1.85 1.13 5.59
C ALA A 22 2.01 1.21 7.11
N LYS A 23 1.68 0.13 7.80
CA LYS A 23 1.91 -0.05 9.24
C LYS A 23 2.43 -1.47 9.48
N ARG A 24 3.48 -1.60 10.29
CA ARG A 24 3.91 -2.92 10.78
C ARG A 24 2.83 -3.55 11.67
N ILE A 25 2.80 -4.87 11.67
CA ILE A 25 1.98 -5.69 12.58
C ILE A 25 2.89 -6.12 13.72
N ASP A 26 2.51 -5.79 14.95
CA ASP A 26 3.26 -6.14 16.15
C ASP A 26 4.76 -5.71 16.10
N ASP A 27 5.66 -6.55 16.61
CA ASP A 27 7.12 -6.33 16.65
C ASP A 27 7.84 -6.93 15.42
N ASP A 28 7.08 -7.52 14.49
CA ASP A 28 7.62 -8.10 13.26
C ASP A 28 7.66 -7.05 12.15
N TRP A 29 8.87 -6.55 11.87
CA TRP A 29 9.12 -5.61 10.77
C TRP A 29 8.82 -6.21 9.40
N ASN A 30 8.84 -7.54 9.29
CA ASN A 30 8.46 -8.24 8.08
C ASN A 30 6.95 -8.19 7.86
N MET A 31 6.12 -8.24 8.92
CA MET A 31 4.67 -8.26 8.79
C MET A 31 4.10 -6.84 8.76
N PHE A 32 3.24 -6.55 7.79
CA PHE A 32 2.66 -5.22 7.65
C PHE A 32 1.24 -5.25 7.07
N THR A 33 0.53 -4.16 7.32
CA THR A 33 -0.76 -3.82 6.72
C THR A 33 -0.62 -2.55 5.90
N VAL A 34 -1.29 -2.51 4.75
CA VAL A 34 -1.40 -1.31 3.93
C VAL A 34 -2.85 -0.93 3.81
N THR A 35 -3.20 0.27 4.23
CA THR A 35 -4.54 0.82 4.03
C THR A 35 -4.53 1.83 2.90
N VAL A 36 -5.53 1.77 2.03
CA VAL A 36 -5.68 2.60 0.84
C VAL A 36 -7.07 3.24 0.84
N SER A 37 -7.13 4.56 0.76
CA SER A 37 -8.40 5.31 0.66
C SER A 37 -8.23 6.49 -0.29
N PRO A 38 -9.24 6.87 -1.11
CA PRO A 38 -10.60 6.33 -1.18
C PRO A 38 -10.72 5.13 -2.12
N ALA A 39 -11.06 3.94 -1.63
CA ALA A 39 -11.15 2.73 -2.46
C ALA A 39 -12.38 2.70 -3.38
N ALA A 40 -13.48 3.37 -3.01
CA ALA A 40 -14.67 3.46 -3.84
C ALA A 40 -14.49 4.35 -5.08
N ALA A 41 -13.44 5.19 -5.12
CA ALA A 41 -13.15 6.02 -6.29
C ALA A 41 -12.70 5.19 -7.49
N SER A 42 -11.83 4.20 -7.28
CA SER A 42 -11.47 3.17 -8.26
C SER A 42 -10.84 1.98 -7.55
N LEU A 43 -11.48 0.82 -7.61
CA LEU A 43 -11.00 -0.38 -6.93
C LEU A 43 -9.68 -0.89 -7.54
N GLU A 44 -9.54 -0.81 -8.86
CA GLU A 44 -8.31 -1.17 -9.56
C GLU A 44 -7.18 -0.20 -9.21
N GLY A 45 -7.46 1.10 -9.18
CA GLY A 45 -6.49 2.10 -8.74
C GLY A 45 -6.05 1.88 -7.29
N ALA A 46 -6.99 1.56 -6.39
CA ALA A 46 -6.69 1.25 -4.99
C ALA A 46 -5.84 -0.02 -4.83
N ARG A 47 -6.10 -1.05 -5.64
CA ARG A 47 -5.27 -2.27 -5.70
C ARG A 47 -3.83 -1.96 -6.11
N GLN A 48 -3.65 -1.18 -7.18
CA GLN A 48 -2.31 -0.79 -7.64
C GLN A 48 -1.59 0.08 -6.62
N ALA A 49 -2.29 1.04 -6.01
CA ALA A 49 -1.75 1.89 -4.95
C ALA A 49 -1.28 1.08 -3.74
N GLY A 50 -2.10 0.14 -3.28
CA GLY A 50 -1.75 -0.73 -2.16
C GLY A 50 -0.54 -1.61 -2.44
N ARG A 51 -0.47 -2.20 -3.65
CA ARG A 51 0.70 -2.99 -4.08
C ARG A 51 1.96 -2.15 -4.13
N TYR A 52 1.88 -0.94 -4.69
CA TYR A 52 3.01 -0.02 -4.77
C TYR A 52 3.56 0.36 -3.40
N GLU A 53 2.69 0.72 -2.46
CA GLU A 53 3.07 1.07 -1.08
C GLU A 53 3.72 -0.11 -0.35
N ALA A 54 3.17 -1.32 -0.50
CA ALA A 54 3.73 -2.54 0.10
C ALA A 54 5.15 -2.82 -0.41
N THR A 55 5.37 -2.73 -1.72
CA THR A 55 6.70 -2.90 -2.30
C THR A 55 7.67 -1.84 -1.79
N ARG A 56 7.26 -0.57 -1.69
CA ARG A 56 8.10 0.50 -1.11
C ARG A 56 8.46 0.22 0.34
N TYR A 57 7.51 -0.29 1.12
CA TYR A 57 7.74 -0.66 2.52
C TYR A 57 8.79 -1.77 2.63
N CYS A 58 8.65 -2.86 1.89
CA CYS A 58 9.60 -3.97 1.94
C CYS A 58 10.99 -3.61 1.42
N ILE A 59 11.09 -2.76 0.40
CA ILE A 59 12.38 -2.24 -0.05
C ILE A 59 13.06 -1.41 1.05
N GLY A 60 12.28 -0.62 1.79
CA GLY A 60 12.80 0.21 2.88
C GLY A 60 13.21 -0.57 4.13
N VAL A 61 12.52 -1.68 4.42
CA VAL A 61 12.74 -2.47 5.65
C VAL A 61 13.68 -3.65 5.42
N ALA A 62 13.39 -4.48 4.44
CA ALA A 62 14.11 -5.74 4.16
C ALA A 62 15.02 -5.65 2.92
N GLY A 63 14.91 -4.60 2.10
CA GLY A 63 15.68 -4.47 0.86
C GLY A 63 15.14 -5.34 -0.30
N THR A 64 13.96 -5.92 -0.12
CA THR A 64 13.29 -6.81 -1.09
C THR A 64 12.05 -6.15 -1.68
N SER A 65 11.78 -6.41 -2.96
CA SER A 65 10.51 -6.03 -3.59
C SER A 65 9.45 -7.13 -3.49
N GLU A 66 9.83 -8.31 -2.97
CA GLU A 66 8.95 -9.45 -2.83
C GLU A 66 8.11 -9.33 -1.57
N VAL A 67 6.80 -9.49 -1.76
CA VAL A 67 5.79 -9.43 -0.70
C VAL A 67 5.03 -10.75 -0.74
N LEU A 68 5.04 -11.47 0.37
CA LEU A 68 4.15 -12.59 0.62
C LEU A 68 2.81 -12.04 1.10
N TRP A 69 1.80 -12.10 0.24
CA TRP A 69 0.49 -11.55 0.53
C TRP A 69 -0.37 -12.54 1.32
N THR A 70 -0.87 -12.13 2.48
CA THR A 70 -1.98 -12.82 3.15
C THR A 70 -3.32 -12.37 2.57
N VAL A 71 -3.46 -11.05 2.37
CA VAL A 71 -4.58 -10.39 1.70
C VAL A 71 -3.98 -9.44 0.69
N GLY A 72 -3.87 -9.91 -0.55
CA GLY A 72 -3.28 -9.19 -1.67
C GLY A 72 -4.31 -8.57 -2.61
N PRO A 73 -3.85 -7.87 -3.66
CA PRO A 73 -4.73 -7.29 -4.68
C PRO A 73 -5.56 -8.34 -5.44
N GLU A 74 -5.07 -9.57 -5.51
CA GLU A 74 -5.72 -10.73 -6.16
C GLU A 74 -6.57 -11.57 -5.19
N THR A 75 -6.52 -11.29 -3.88
CA THR A 75 -7.30 -12.04 -2.89
C THR A 75 -8.76 -11.63 -2.93
N GLU A 76 -9.66 -12.62 -2.97
CA GLU A 76 -11.10 -12.43 -2.85
C GLU A 76 -11.63 -13.18 -1.61
N PRO A 77 -12.42 -12.54 -0.73
CA PRO A 77 -12.86 -11.15 -0.78
C PRO A 77 -11.77 -10.16 -0.35
N LEU A 78 -11.72 -9.00 -1.01
CA LEU A 78 -10.93 -7.87 -0.55
C LEU A 78 -11.48 -7.32 0.77
N ARG A 79 -10.60 -6.95 1.70
CA ARG A 79 -11.00 -6.32 2.96
C ARG A 79 -11.21 -4.83 2.77
N ILE A 80 -12.43 -4.46 2.40
CA ILE A 80 -12.86 -3.07 2.26
C ILE A 80 -13.73 -2.72 3.48
N ASP A 81 -13.31 -1.74 4.25
CA ASP A 81 -14.08 -1.16 5.36
C ASP A 81 -14.51 0.25 4.96
N GLY A 82 -15.80 0.39 4.63
CA GLY A 82 -16.37 1.63 4.08
C GLY A 82 -15.71 2.02 2.76
N ASP A 83 -14.75 2.94 2.84
CA ASP A 83 -13.99 3.49 1.70
C ASP A 83 -12.48 3.22 1.82
N THR A 84 -12.08 2.33 2.73
CA THR A 84 -10.69 1.97 2.97
C THR A 84 -10.44 0.52 2.64
N LEU A 85 -9.59 0.28 1.65
CA LEU A 85 -9.11 -1.03 1.27
C LEU A 85 -7.87 -1.38 2.10
N THR A 86 -7.92 -2.51 2.80
CA THR A 86 -6.83 -2.98 3.64
C THR A 86 -6.19 -4.22 3.04
N PHE A 87 -4.89 -4.14 2.80
CA PHE A 87 -4.04 -5.25 2.45
C PHE A 87 -3.20 -5.70 3.63
N GLN A 88 -2.84 -6.97 3.63
CA GLN A 88 -1.99 -7.57 4.64
C GLN A 88 -0.98 -8.48 3.96
N GLY A 89 0.28 -8.35 4.33
CA GLY A 89 1.33 -9.22 3.83
C GLY A 89 2.56 -9.14 4.70
N GLU A 90 3.56 -9.88 4.30
CA GLU A 90 4.89 -9.87 4.90
C GLU A 90 5.96 -9.72 3.82
N CYS A 91 7.08 -9.09 4.16
CA CYS A 91 8.23 -9.01 3.27
C CYS A 91 8.92 -10.36 3.20
N ASN A 92 9.28 -10.81 1.99
CA ASN A 92 10.05 -12.03 1.77
C ASN A 92 11.53 -11.68 1.55
N PRO A 93 12.38 -11.69 2.59
CA PRO A 93 13.79 -11.34 2.49
C PRO A 93 14.62 -12.37 1.72
#